data_AF-G8C3I6-F1
#
_entry.id   AF-G8C3I6-F1
#
_cell.length_a   1.000
_cell.length_b   1.000
_cell.length_c   1.000
_cell.angle_alpha   90.00
_cell.angle_beta   90.00
_cell.angle_gamma   90.00
#
_symmetry.space_group_name_H-M   'P 1'
#
loop_
_entity.id
_entity.type
_entity.pdbx_description
1 polymer ?
#
loop_
_entity_poly.entity_id
_entity_poly.type
_entity_poly.pdbx_seq_one_letter_code
_entity_poly.pdbx_strand_id
1 'polypeptide(L)'
;MVGELKSQVQREGRVLEINTEQRGKVKSALSKYARDLPNFKVAREYIQKNWESSKPNERTRRSINARQTPDVLDLEKRKSLSNLYRGVSQLFRDREKLNNKLSKESGSSSNLSVSEGPNSGEVERSLQRIGWEVQRELDIKSKRNKPHSRANQYGWISWTQNPYNLFFESETDFLALVQKVGETETALAQYLSSKRAAGTFALLLGPDTVNSVYRDKHKYENAVSTAKSDISIRVGAKLLIWMNQLKKESSKN
;
A
#
# COMPACT_ATOMS: atom_id res chain seq x y z
N MET A 1 -32.42 11.98 -45.86
CA MET A 1 -32.59 10.51 -45.88
C MET A 1 -31.32 9.72 -46.24
N VAL A 2 -30.88 9.59 -47.50
CA VAL A 2 -29.69 8.73 -47.82
C VAL A 2 -28.39 9.24 -47.19
N GLY A 3 -28.20 10.55 -47.09
CA GLY A 3 -27.03 11.15 -46.42
C GLY A 3 -27.00 10.93 -44.90
N GLU A 4 -28.15 10.98 -44.24
CA GLU A 4 -28.27 10.71 -42.79
C GLU A 4 -28.04 9.23 -42.47
N LEU A 5 -28.54 8.33 -43.31
CA LEU A 5 -28.31 6.90 -43.13
C LEU A 5 -26.81 6.55 -43.24
N LYS A 6 -26.11 7.14 -44.22
CA LYS A 6 -24.66 6.96 -44.36
C LYS A 6 -23.87 7.52 -43.16
N SER A 7 -24.28 8.67 -42.63
CA SER A 7 -23.59 9.24 -41.46
C SER A 7 -23.85 8.42 -40.19
N GLN A 8 -25.06 7.88 -40.02
CA GLN A 8 -25.37 6.96 -38.91
C GLN A 8 -24.57 5.67 -38.98
N VAL A 9 -24.48 5.03 -40.16
CA VAL A 9 -23.67 3.81 -40.35
C VAL A 9 -22.18 4.06 -40.05
N GLN A 10 -21.63 5.20 -40.50
CA GLN A 10 -20.25 5.57 -40.20
C GLN A 10 -20.02 5.78 -38.69
N ARG A 11 -20.98 6.43 -38.02
CA ARG A 11 -20.94 6.66 -36.57
C ARG A 11 -20.99 5.35 -35.80
N GLU A 12 -21.90 4.44 -36.15
CA GLU A 12 -21.99 3.11 -35.55
C GLU A 12 -20.71 2.30 -35.75
N GLY A 13 -20.11 2.35 -36.95
CA GLY A 13 -18.81 1.74 -37.23
C GLY A 13 -17.72 2.23 -36.27
N ARG A 14 -17.58 3.55 -36.08
CA ARG A 14 -16.60 4.13 -35.15
C ARG A 14 -16.86 3.76 -33.69
N VAL A 15 -18.12 3.69 -33.27
CA VAL A 15 -18.48 3.25 -31.91
C VAL A 15 -18.11 1.78 -31.69
N LEU A 16 -18.32 0.91 -32.69
CA LEU A 16 -17.91 -0.50 -32.63
C LEU A 16 -16.39 -0.63 -32.55
N GLU A 17 -15.63 0.15 -33.34
CA GLU A 17 -14.17 0.20 -33.27
C GLU A 17 -13.69 0.58 -31.86
N ILE A 18 -14.25 1.63 -31.25
CA ILE A 18 -13.93 2.05 -29.87
C ILE A 18 -14.17 0.90 -28.87
N ASN A 19 -15.28 0.17 -29.00
CA ASN A 19 -15.59 -0.97 -28.13
C ASN A 19 -14.58 -2.12 -28.34
N THR A 20 -14.21 -2.43 -29.58
CA THR A 20 -13.18 -3.45 -29.85
C THR A 20 -11.81 -3.04 -29.30
N GLU A 21 -11.42 -1.76 -29.42
CA GLU A 21 -10.17 -1.22 -28.85
C GLU A 21 -10.19 -1.37 -27.32
N GLN A 22 -11.29 -1.02 -26.66
CA GLN A 22 -11.44 -1.14 -25.22
C GLN A 22 -11.30 -2.60 -24.74
N ARG A 23 -12.00 -3.53 -25.39
CA ARG A 23 -11.92 -4.96 -25.06
C ARG A 23 -10.51 -5.51 -25.25
N GLY A 24 -9.85 -5.11 -26.34
CA GLY A 24 -8.45 -5.48 -26.61
C GLY A 24 -7.51 -5.02 -25.51
N LYS A 25 -7.62 -3.76 -25.06
CA LYS A 25 -6.79 -3.21 -23.97
C LYS A 25 -7.00 -3.95 -22.64
N VAL A 26 -8.25 -4.22 -22.27
CA VAL A 26 -8.56 -4.97 -21.04
C VAL A 26 -7.99 -6.39 -21.10
N LYS A 27 -8.18 -7.10 -22.22
CA LYS A 27 -7.66 -8.47 -22.40
C LYS A 27 -6.12 -8.50 -22.32
N SER A 28 -5.45 -7.54 -22.95
CA SER A 28 -3.99 -7.40 -22.90
C SER A 28 -3.50 -7.13 -21.47
N ALA A 29 -4.16 -6.22 -20.75
CA ALA A 29 -3.83 -5.95 -19.35
C ALA A 29 -4.01 -7.19 -18.46
N LEU A 30 -5.12 -7.94 -18.59
CA LEU A 30 -5.35 -9.17 -17.84
C LEU A 30 -4.26 -10.22 -18.10
N SER A 31 -3.85 -10.40 -19.36
CA SER A 31 -2.76 -11.31 -19.71
C SER A 31 -1.43 -10.86 -19.12
N LYS A 32 -1.14 -9.55 -19.13
CA LYS A 32 0.11 -8.98 -18.61
C LYS A 32 0.27 -9.19 -17.11
N TYR A 33 -0.82 -9.03 -16.35
CA TYR A 33 -0.79 -9.11 -14.88
C TYR A 33 -1.27 -10.45 -14.32
N ALA A 34 -1.48 -11.47 -15.16
CA ALA A 34 -1.99 -12.78 -14.76
C ALA A 34 -1.15 -13.43 -13.63
N ARG A 35 0.17 -13.25 -13.68
CA ARG A 35 1.11 -13.77 -12.66
C ARG A 35 1.01 -13.06 -11.31
N ASP A 36 0.59 -11.79 -11.31
CA ASP A 36 0.47 -10.98 -10.10
C ASP A 36 -0.87 -11.22 -9.37
N LEU A 37 -1.89 -11.77 -10.06
CA LEU A 37 -3.24 -11.93 -9.52
C LEU A 37 -3.34 -12.77 -8.24
N PRO A 38 -2.65 -13.91 -8.07
CA PRO A 38 -2.74 -14.70 -6.85
C PRO A 38 -2.24 -13.90 -5.63
N ASN A 39 -1.05 -13.31 -5.73
CA ASN A 39 -0.46 -12.51 -4.65
C ASN A 39 -1.29 -11.25 -4.37
N PHE A 40 -1.86 -10.64 -5.40
CA PHE A 40 -2.74 -9.50 -5.26
C PHE A 40 -4.00 -9.83 -4.47
N LYS A 41 -4.65 -10.97 -4.74
CA LYS A 41 -5.85 -11.39 -4.01
C LYS A 41 -5.56 -11.55 -2.52
N VAL A 42 -4.47 -12.23 -2.18
CA VAL A 42 -4.03 -12.41 -0.79
C VAL A 42 -3.69 -11.06 -0.14
N ALA A 43 -2.96 -10.20 -0.86
CA ALA A 43 -2.63 -8.86 -0.39
C ALA A 43 -3.87 -8.01 -0.10
N ARG A 44 -4.86 -8.04 -1.00
CA ARG A 44 -6.13 -7.32 -0.86
C ARG A 44 -6.91 -7.83 0.34
N GLU A 45 -7.07 -9.13 0.50
CA GLU A 45 -7.79 -9.74 1.61
C GLU A 45 -7.11 -9.42 2.95
N TYR A 46 -5.78 -9.51 2.99
CA TYR A 46 -4.99 -9.11 4.15
C TYR A 46 -5.21 -7.65 4.52
N ILE A 47 -5.10 -6.74 3.55
CA ILE A 47 -5.31 -5.30 3.80
C ILE A 47 -6.74 -5.04 4.23
N GLN A 48 -7.74 -5.61 3.57
CA GLN A 48 -9.14 -5.41 3.93
C GLN A 48 -9.44 -5.84 5.36
N LYS A 49 -8.93 -7.02 5.77
CA LYS A 49 -9.08 -7.54 7.13
C LYS A 49 -8.43 -6.64 8.19
N ASN A 50 -7.25 -6.09 7.88
CA ASN A 50 -6.47 -5.34 8.86
C ASN A 50 -6.71 -3.82 8.81
N TRP A 51 -7.22 -3.28 7.71
CA TRP A 51 -7.50 -1.85 7.52
C TRP A 51 -8.48 -1.31 8.58
N GLU A 52 -9.54 -2.07 8.85
CA GLU A 52 -10.54 -1.72 9.88
C GLU A 52 -9.96 -1.81 11.30
N SER A 53 -9.01 -2.74 11.52
CA SER A 53 -8.37 -2.99 12.81
C SER A 53 -7.18 -2.07 13.10
N SER A 54 -6.59 -1.44 12.08
CA SER A 54 -5.50 -0.46 12.21
C SER A 54 -6.00 0.96 12.52
N LYS A 55 -7.29 1.12 12.86
CA LYS A 55 -7.85 2.35 13.43
C LYS A 55 -7.57 2.42 14.93
N PRO A 56 -7.32 3.61 15.48
CA PRO A 56 -7.01 3.81 16.89
C PRO A 56 -8.26 3.72 17.80
N ASN A 57 -9.14 2.74 17.60
CA ASN A 57 -10.16 2.43 18.60
C ASN A 57 -9.58 1.41 19.58
N GLU A 58 -9.18 1.94 20.74
CA GLU A 58 -8.94 1.20 21.96
C GLU A 58 -10.14 0.32 22.30
N ARG A 59 -10.08 -0.96 21.93
CA ARG A 59 -10.48 -2.09 22.79
C ARG A 59 -10.35 -3.40 22.01
N THR A 60 -9.59 -4.30 22.61
CA THR A 60 -9.65 -5.76 22.41
C THR A 60 -8.88 -6.33 21.22
N ARG A 61 -7.55 -6.32 21.29
CA ARG A 61 -6.77 -7.48 20.80
C ARG A 61 -6.45 -8.39 21.97
N ARG A 62 -7.41 -9.25 22.33
CA ARG A 62 -7.14 -10.41 23.21
C ARG A 62 -6.26 -11.39 22.43
N SER A 63 -5.12 -11.73 23.04
CA SER A 63 -4.24 -12.87 22.79
C SER A 63 -4.50 -13.66 21.50
N ILE A 64 -3.86 -13.27 20.40
CA ILE A 64 -3.58 -14.22 19.32
C ILE A 64 -2.40 -15.05 19.79
N ASN A 65 -2.59 -16.38 19.87
CA ASN A 65 -1.58 -17.35 20.26
C ASN A 65 -0.24 -17.07 19.56
N ALA A 66 0.81 -16.90 20.36
CA ALA A 66 2.12 -16.39 19.96
C ALA A 66 2.98 -17.33 19.06
N ARG A 67 2.35 -18.30 18.39
CA ARG A 67 3.03 -19.29 17.54
C ARG A 67 2.80 -19.13 16.03
N GLN A 68 1.89 -18.25 15.61
CA GLN A 68 1.78 -17.90 14.20
C GLN A 68 2.54 -16.60 13.99
N THR A 69 3.60 -16.64 13.18
CA THR A 69 4.18 -15.43 12.60
C THR A 69 3.03 -14.61 12.02
N PRO A 70 2.90 -13.31 12.38
CA PRO A 70 1.85 -12.49 11.82
C PRO A 70 1.90 -12.62 10.30
N ASP A 71 0.76 -12.85 9.66
CA ASP A 71 0.68 -12.70 8.21
C ASP A 71 1.09 -11.25 7.94
N VAL A 72 2.18 -11.05 7.19
CA VAL A 72 2.72 -9.72 6.87
C VAL A 72 2.57 -9.54 5.36
N LEU A 73 2.36 -8.30 4.95
CA LEU A 73 2.40 -7.91 3.56
C LEU A 73 3.84 -8.02 3.03
N ASP A 74 4.20 -9.22 2.59
CA ASP A 74 5.52 -9.53 2.06
C ASP A 74 5.84 -8.76 0.77
N LEU A 75 7.08 -8.92 0.30
CA LEU A 75 7.60 -8.20 -0.85
C LEU A 75 6.83 -8.53 -2.14
N GLU A 76 6.46 -9.79 -2.36
CA GLU A 76 5.79 -10.22 -3.59
C GLU A 76 4.33 -9.76 -3.62
N LYS A 77 3.64 -9.80 -2.48
CA LYS A 77 2.33 -9.17 -2.28
C LYS A 77 2.39 -7.67 -2.56
N ARG A 78 3.41 -6.95 -2.05
CA ARG A 78 3.59 -5.51 -2.34
C ARG A 78 3.86 -5.21 -3.81
N LYS A 79 4.74 -5.98 -4.46
CA LYS A 79 5.01 -5.86 -5.91
C LYS A 79 3.75 -6.09 -6.73
N SER A 80 2.96 -7.12 -6.40
CA SER A 80 1.71 -7.41 -7.10
C SER A 80 0.71 -6.26 -7.00
N LEU A 81 0.56 -5.64 -5.81
CA LEU A 81 -0.27 -4.45 -5.62
C LEU A 81 0.19 -3.28 -6.51
N SER A 82 1.50 -3.00 -6.53
CA SER A 82 2.06 -1.96 -7.39
C SER A 82 1.82 -2.23 -8.88
N ASN A 83 2.08 -3.46 -9.33
CA ASN A 83 1.94 -3.82 -10.74
C ASN A 83 0.49 -3.70 -11.21
N LEU A 84 -0.46 -4.18 -10.41
CA LEU A 84 -1.88 -4.00 -10.72
C LEU A 84 -2.28 -2.53 -10.68
N TYR A 85 -1.78 -1.74 -9.71
CA TYR A 85 -2.03 -0.30 -9.68
C TYR A 85 -1.57 0.37 -10.98
N ARG A 86 -0.33 0.10 -11.44
CA ARG A 86 0.17 0.59 -12.74
C ARG A 86 -0.75 0.22 -13.89
N GLY A 87 -1.21 -1.03 -13.92
CA GLY A 87 -2.17 -1.53 -14.91
C GLY A 87 -3.50 -0.77 -14.90
N VAL A 88 -4.10 -0.60 -13.72
CA VAL A 88 -5.38 0.09 -13.54
C VAL A 88 -5.23 1.58 -13.88
N SER A 89 -4.17 2.25 -13.44
CA SER A 89 -3.90 3.65 -13.79
C SER A 89 -3.76 3.84 -15.30
N GLN A 90 -3.10 2.91 -15.99
CA GLN A 90 -3.01 2.95 -17.45
C GLN A 90 -4.38 2.76 -18.10
N LEU A 91 -5.19 1.81 -17.62
CA LEU A 91 -6.55 1.59 -18.11
C LEU A 91 -7.45 2.81 -17.88
N PHE A 92 -7.29 3.55 -16.79
CA PHE A 92 -8.03 4.80 -16.55
C PHE A 92 -7.65 5.89 -17.54
N ARG A 93 -6.36 6.07 -17.84
CA ARG A 93 -5.90 7.00 -18.89
C ARG A 93 -6.42 6.60 -20.28
N ASP A 94 -6.40 5.30 -20.58
CA ASP A 94 -6.92 4.79 -21.85
C ASP A 94 -8.44 4.97 -21.95
N ARG A 95 -9.18 4.74 -20.86
CA ARG A 95 -10.61 5.02 -20.78
C ARG A 95 -10.91 6.48 -21.04
N GLU A 96 -10.18 7.40 -20.44
CA GLU A 96 -10.36 8.84 -20.65
C GLU A 96 -10.18 9.23 -22.13
N LYS A 97 -9.12 8.71 -22.78
CA LYS A 97 -8.90 8.89 -24.23
C LYS A 97 -10.05 8.33 -25.06
N LEU A 98 -10.54 7.15 -24.74
CA LEU A 98 -11.66 6.51 -25.45
C LEU A 98 -12.98 7.25 -25.21
N ASN A 99 -13.24 7.72 -23.99
CA ASN A 99 -14.40 8.56 -23.68
C ASN A 99 -14.36 9.86 -24.47
N ASN A 100 -13.20 10.50 -24.59
CA ASN A 100 -13.04 11.71 -25.40
C ASN A 100 -13.30 11.45 -26.90
N LYS A 101 -12.86 10.29 -27.43
CA LYS A 101 -13.23 9.86 -28.80
C LYS A 101 -14.75 9.65 -28.91
N LEU A 102 -15.35 8.94 -27.96
CA LEU A 102 -16.77 8.63 -27.97
C LEU A 102 -17.64 9.89 -27.87
N SER A 103 -17.30 10.85 -27.01
CA SER A 103 -18.02 12.12 -26.87
C SER A 103 -17.96 12.97 -28.14
N LYS A 104 -16.84 12.94 -28.87
CA LYS A 104 -16.71 13.60 -30.19
C LYS A 104 -17.66 12.98 -31.21
N GLU A 105 -17.77 11.66 -31.22
CA GLU A 105 -18.66 10.95 -32.14
C GLU A 105 -20.13 11.08 -31.72
N SER A 106 -20.44 11.04 -30.41
CA SER A 106 -21.81 11.06 -29.87
C SER A 106 -22.44 12.46 -29.82
N GLY A 107 -21.65 13.53 -29.98
CA GLY A 107 -22.12 14.91 -29.86
C GLY A 107 -22.67 15.24 -28.46
N SER A 108 -22.45 14.35 -27.49
CA SER A 108 -22.93 14.44 -26.13
C SER A 108 -21.73 14.45 -25.20
N SER A 109 -21.60 15.50 -24.37
CA SER A 109 -20.55 15.56 -23.36
C SER A 109 -20.91 14.61 -22.21
N SER A 110 -20.58 13.33 -22.37
CA SER A 110 -20.68 12.40 -21.26
C SER A 110 -19.54 12.68 -20.27
N ASN A 111 -19.82 13.46 -19.23
CA ASN A 111 -18.93 13.63 -18.08
C ASN A 111 -18.95 12.37 -17.22
N LEU A 112 -18.41 11.27 -17.74
CA LEU A 112 -18.11 10.10 -16.94
C LEU A 112 -16.88 10.43 -16.09
N SER A 113 -17.12 10.98 -14.89
CA SER A 113 -16.07 11.22 -13.89
C SER A 113 -15.27 9.94 -13.68
N VAL A 114 -13.99 9.99 -14.04
CA VAL A 114 -13.01 8.95 -13.72
C VAL A 114 -12.47 9.27 -12.33
N SER A 115 -12.34 8.27 -11.47
CA SER A 115 -11.79 8.44 -10.13
C SER A 115 -10.41 9.10 -10.21
N GLU A 116 -10.30 10.29 -9.60
CA GLU A 116 -9.09 11.10 -9.50
C GLU A 116 -8.10 10.42 -8.54
N GLY A 117 -7.34 9.45 -9.05
CA GLY A 117 -6.09 9.07 -8.43
C GLY A 117 -5.01 10.14 -8.68
N PRO A 118 -4.00 10.27 -7.82
CA PRO A 118 -2.84 11.12 -8.09
C PRO A 118 -2.09 10.65 -9.34
N ASN A 119 -1.16 11.47 -9.81
CA ASN A 119 -0.33 11.13 -10.96
C ASN A 119 0.43 9.81 -10.71
N SER A 120 0.23 8.81 -11.56
CA SER A 120 0.84 7.47 -11.37
C SER A 120 2.37 7.53 -11.26
N GLY A 121 3.03 8.44 -12.00
CA GLY A 121 4.48 8.61 -11.94
C GLY A 121 4.95 9.26 -10.64
N GLU A 122 4.09 10.02 -9.96
CA GLU A 122 4.36 10.49 -8.61
C GLU A 122 4.24 9.37 -7.58
N VAL A 123 3.18 8.56 -7.68
CA VAL A 123 2.98 7.38 -6.82
C VAL A 123 4.15 6.40 -6.96
N GLU A 124 4.56 6.07 -8.18
CA GLU A 124 5.69 5.18 -8.43
C GLU A 124 7.00 5.69 -7.81
N ARG A 125 7.29 6.99 -7.97
CA ARG A 125 8.47 7.61 -7.34
C ARG A 125 8.40 7.55 -5.82
N SER A 126 7.23 7.80 -5.23
CA SER A 126 7.04 7.71 -3.78
C SER A 126 7.18 6.28 -3.27
N LEU A 127 6.59 5.28 -3.95
CA LEU A 127 6.75 3.85 -3.62
C LEU A 127 8.22 3.42 -3.71
N GLN A 128 8.95 3.87 -4.73
CA GLN A 128 10.38 3.59 -4.87
C GLN A 128 11.19 4.21 -3.73
N ARG A 129 10.91 5.46 -3.36
CA ARG A 129 11.61 6.17 -2.28
C ARG A 129 11.46 5.53 -0.90
N ILE A 130 10.33 4.84 -0.65
CA ILE A 130 10.09 4.11 0.61
C ILE A 130 10.51 2.63 0.53
N GLY A 131 11.12 2.20 -0.57
CA GLY A 131 11.57 0.81 -0.76
C GLY A 131 10.43 -0.20 -0.94
N TRP A 132 9.25 0.23 -1.37
CA TRP A 132 8.03 -0.60 -1.42
C TRP A 132 8.18 -1.90 -2.22
N GLU A 133 8.91 -1.87 -3.34
CA GLU A 133 9.05 -3.01 -4.27
C GLU A 133 10.38 -3.74 -4.15
N VAL A 134 11.32 -3.21 -3.35
CA VAL A 134 12.72 -3.68 -3.33
C VAL A 134 13.09 -4.26 -1.98
N GLN A 135 12.66 -3.63 -0.88
CA GLN A 135 13.13 -3.97 0.46
C GLN A 135 12.08 -4.76 1.21
N ARG A 136 12.52 -5.68 2.08
CA ARG A 136 11.63 -6.47 2.95
C ARG A 136 10.86 -5.60 3.95
N GLU A 137 11.46 -4.49 4.36
CA GLU A 137 10.84 -3.48 5.22
C GLU A 137 10.81 -2.12 4.51
N LEU A 138 9.91 -1.23 4.93
CA LEU A 138 9.82 0.11 4.35
C LEU A 138 10.84 1.06 4.97
N ASP A 139 11.37 1.95 4.14
CA ASP A 139 12.29 3.02 4.56
C ASP A 139 11.51 4.14 5.28
N ILE A 140 11.33 3.99 6.59
CA ILE A 140 10.66 5.00 7.43
C ILE A 140 11.52 6.27 7.56
N LYS A 141 12.85 6.12 7.54
CA LYS A 141 13.82 7.22 7.63
C LYS A 141 14.47 7.49 6.27
N SER A 142 14.69 8.76 5.95
CA SER A 142 15.43 9.15 4.76
C SER A 142 16.88 8.67 4.85
N LYS A 143 17.34 7.99 3.80
CA LYS A 143 18.77 7.63 3.63
C LYS A 143 19.63 8.81 3.19
N ARG A 144 19.01 9.86 2.63
CA ARG A 144 19.71 10.98 1.98
C ARG A 144 20.04 12.11 2.93
N ASN A 145 19.17 12.36 3.91
CA ASN A 145 19.33 13.47 4.84
C ASN A 145 19.50 12.94 6.25
N LYS A 146 20.48 13.47 6.98
CA LYS A 146 20.58 13.21 8.42
C LYS A 146 19.48 13.97 9.16
N PRO A 147 18.88 13.37 10.20
CA PRO A 147 18.02 14.12 11.12
C PRO A 147 18.81 15.30 11.70
N HIS A 148 18.32 16.52 11.50
CA HIS A 148 19.03 17.73 11.93
C HIS A 148 18.28 18.51 13.03
N SER A 149 17.03 18.16 13.30
CA SER A 149 16.21 18.78 14.35
C SER A 149 15.13 17.81 14.84
N ARG A 150 14.50 18.13 15.99
CA ARG A 150 13.30 17.41 16.45
C ARG A 150 12.17 17.46 15.41
N ALA A 151 12.06 18.55 14.67
CA ALA A 151 11.07 18.70 13.59
C ALA A 151 11.37 17.83 12.36
N ASN A 152 12.63 17.39 12.17
CA ASN A 152 13.05 16.52 11.08
C ASN A 152 13.71 15.24 11.62
N GLN A 153 13.05 14.57 12.57
CA GLN A 153 13.58 13.39 13.23
C GLN A 153 13.78 12.19 12.27
N TYR A 154 13.09 12.19 11.13
CA TYR A 154 13.10 11.09 10.16
C TYR A 154 13.82 11.43 8.85
N GLY A 155 14.44 12.61 8.73
CA GLY A 155 15.22 13.02 7.55
C GLY A 155 14.38 13.40 6.31
N TRP A 156 13.07 13.48 6.45
CA TRP A 156 12.17 13.99 5.41
C TRP A 156 11.98 15.50 5.64
N ILE A 157 12.62 16.31 4.79
CA ILE A 157 12.77 17.78 4.92
C ILE A 157 11.47 18.49 5.33
N SER A 158 10.35 18.10 4.74
CA SER A 158 9.00 18.57 5.05
C SER A 158 7.96 17.49 4.73
N TRP A 159 6.74 17.59 5.28
CA TRP A 159 5.64 16.70 4.92
C TRP A 159 5.32 16.72 3.42
N THR A 160 5.35 17.89 2.78
CA THR A 160 5.13 18.03 1.34
C THR A 160 6.16 17.30 0.48
N GLN A 161 7.37 17.06 0.99
CA GLN A 161 8.43 16.32 0.28
C GLN A 161 8.58 14.87 0.77
N ASN A 162 7.85 14.49 1.82
CA ASN A 162 7.84 13.16 2.39
C ASN A 162 7.10 12.21 1.44
N PRO A 163 7.72 11.09 0.98
CA PRO A 163 7.05 10.17 0.05
C PRO A 163 5.81 9.49 0.64
N TYR A 164 5.62 9.54 1.96
CA TYR A 164 4.42 9.04 2.63
C TYR A 164 3.21 9.96 2.51
N ASN A 165 3.37 11.21 2.08
CA ASN A 165 2.28 12.18 2.03
C ASN A 165 1.13 11.80 1.10
N LEU A 166 1.40 11.02 0.05
CA LEU A 166 0.38 10.51 -0.87
C LEU A 166 -0.47 9.40 -0.23
N PHE A 167 0.07 8.72 0.79
CA PHE A 167 -0.51 7.51 1.36
C PHE A 167 -1.19 7.74 2.70
N PHE A 168 -1.02 8.92 3.28
CA PHE A 168 -1.55 9.30 4.58
C PHE A 168 -2.40 10.56 4.45
N GLU A 169 -3.38 10.72 5.33
CA GLU A 169 -4.30 11.87 5.27
C GLU A 169 -3.65 13.11 5.88
N SER A 170 -2.81 12.91 6.89
CA SER A 170 -2.09 13.95 7.60
C SER A 170 -0.69 13.50 8.00
N GLU A 171 0.19 14.48 8.26
CA GLU A 171 1.49 14.22 8.86
C GLU A 171 1.35 13.59 10.25
N THR A 172 0.35 14.02 11.02
CA THR A 172 0.07 13.51 12.36
C THR A 172 -0.26 12.01 12.36
N ASP A 173 -1.04 11.53 11.38
CA ASP A 173 -1.37 10.10 11.28
C ASP A 173 -0.13 9.25 10.97
N PHE A 174 0.74 9.76 10.11
CA PHE A 174 2.01 9.10 9.79
C PHE A 174 2.92 9.07 11.01
N LEU A 175 3.12 10.22 11.66
CA LEU A 175 3.99 10.34 12.83
C LEU A 175 3.52 9.44 13.99
N ALA A 176 2.21 9.29 14.20
CA ALA A 176 1.67 8.38 15.22
C ALA A 176 2.09 6.92 14.99
N LEU A 177 2.04 6.43 13.74
CA LEU A 177 2.50 5.07 13.43
C LEU A 177 4.01 4.93 13.55
N VAL A 178 4.76 5.95 13.12
CA VAL A 178 6.22 5.93 13.23
C VAL A 178 6.68 5.98 14.68
N GLN A 179 6.02 6.77 15.53
CA GLN A 179 6.27 6.79 16.97
C GLN A 179 6.03 5.41 17.58
N LYS A 180 4.92 4.75 17.25
CA LYS A 180 4.62 3.38 17.69
C LYS A 180 5.71 2.38 17.28
N VAL A 181 6.27 2.51 16.06
CA VAL A 181 7.44 1.71 15.64
C VAL A 181 8.64 1.99 16.54
N GLY A 182 8.97 3.26 16.80
CA GLY A 182 10.08 3.64 17.67
C GLY A 182 9.93 3.15 19.11
N GLU A 183 8.73 3.21 19.68
CA GLU A 183 8.42 2.71 21.02
C GLU A 183 8.58 1.19 21.11
N THR A 184 8.08 0.45 20.12
CA THR A 184 8.21 -1.01 20.08
C THR A 184 9.65 -1.48 19.85
N GLU A 185 10.42 -0.77 19.01
CA GLU A 185 11.86 -1.02 18.83
C GLU A 185 12.65 -0.74 20.12
N THR A 186 12.31 0.35 20.82
CA THR A 186 12.91 0.70 22.11
C THR A 186 12.60 -0.37 23.16
N ALA A 187 11.36 -0.84 23.23
CA ALA A 187 10.95 -1.90 24.15
C ALA A 187 11.69 -3.22 23.88
N LEU A 188 11.88 -3.59 22.60
CA LEU A 188 12.70 -4.75 22.22
C LEU A 188 14.17 -4.57 22.67
N ALA A 189 14.75 -3.41 22.42
CA ALA A 189 16.13 -3.12 22.81
C ALA A 189 16.31 -3.17 24.34
N GLN A 190 15.38 -2.58 25.08
CA GLN A 190 15.35 -2.64 26.55
C GLN A 190 15.24 -4.08 27.05
N TYR A 191 14.32 -4.88 26.49
CA TYR A 191 14.20 -6.30 26.81
C TYR A 191 15.52 -7.04 26.59
N LEU A 192 16.12 -6.92 25.40
CA LEU A 192 17.39 -7.57 25.09
C LEU A 192 18.51 -7.13 26.04
N SER A 193 18.58 -5.84 26.37
CA SER A 193 19.57 -5.29 27.31
C SER A 193 19.41 -5.86 28.73
N SER A 194 18.17 -5.97 29.22
CA SER A 194 17.84 -6.51 30.55
C SER A 194 18.22 -7.98 30.70
N LYS A 195 18.28 -8.71 29.58
CA LYS A 195 18.62 -10.14 29.54
C LYS A 195 20.09 -10.40 29.27
N ARG A 196 20.93 -9.39 29.02
CA ARG A 196 22.35 -9.60 28.67
C ARG A 196 23.11 -10.37 29.74
N ALA A 197 23.08 -9.90 31.00
CA ALA A 197 23.82 -10.54 32.08
C ALA A 197 23.34 -11.99 32.30
N ALA A 198 22.02 -12.19 32.42
CA ALA A 198 21.42 -13.52 32.55
C ALA A 198 21.70 -14.43 31.34
N GLY A 199 21.74 -13.86 30.12
CA GLY A 199 22.09 -14.57 28.90
C GLY A 199 23.54 -15.03 28.89
N THR A 200 24.47 -14.20 29.34
CA THR A 200 25.88 -14.57 29.50
C THR A 200 26.05 -15.72 30.51
N PHE A 201 25.36 -15.66 31.65
CA PHE A 201 25.37 -16.78 32.61
C PHE A 201 24.71 -18.04 32.04
N ALA A 202 23.63 -17.89 31.27
CA ALA A 202 22.92 -19.02 30.66
C ALA A 202 23.76 -19.76 29.61
N LEU A 203 24.69 -19.09 28.91
CA LEU A 203 25.60 -19.73 27.97
C LEU A 203 26.47 -20.81 28.63
N LEU A 204 26.82 -20.63 29.91
CA LEU A 204 27.59 -21.62 30.67
C LEU A 204 26.75 -22.83 31.10
N LEU A 205 25.43 -22.68 31.16
CA LEU A 205 24.49 -23.69 31.65
C LEU A 205 23.81 -24.48 30.52
N GLY A 206 23.98 -24.05 29.26
CA GLY A 206 23.53 -24.76 28.07
C GLY A 206 22.36 -24.10 27.32
N PRO A 207 21.99 -24.65 26.15
CA PRO A 207 21.06 -24.02 25.21
C PRO A 207 19.63 -23.89 25.74
N ASP A 208 19.16 -24.82 26.57
CA ASP A 208 17.81 -24.77 27.15
C ASP A 208 17.65 -23.59 28.11
N THR A 209 18.70 -23.26 28.87
CA THR A 209 18.72 -22.09 29.75
C THR A 209 18.70 -20.79 28.95
N VAL A 210 19.44 -20.72 27.84
CA VAL A 210 19.42 -19.57 26.92
C VAL A 210 18.01 -19.36 26.34
N ASN A 211 17.37 -20.43 25.87
CA ASN A 211 16.00 -20.38 25.36
C ASN A 211 15.01 -19.88 26.43
N SER A 212 15.17 -20.30 27.68
CA SER A 212 14.36 -19.83 28.80
C SER A 212 14.54 -18.33 29.08
N VAL A 213 15.79 -17.85 29.09
CA VAL A 213 16.10 -16.42 29.31
C VAL A 213 15.47 -15.53 28.22
N TYR A 214 15.48 -16.00 26.97
CA TYR A 214 14.96 -15.27 25.81
C TYR A 214 13.55 -15.71 25.37
N ARG A 215 12.81 -16.45 26.21
CA ARG A 215 11.51 -17.04 25.85
C ARG A 215 10.51 -16.02 25.31
N ASP A 216 10.56 -14.79 25.82
CA ASP A 216 9.63 -13.71 25.47
C ASP A 216 10.10 -12.84 24.30
N LYS A 217 11.28 -13.10 23.72
CA LYS A 217 11.86 -12.32 22.60
C LYS A 217 10.88 -12.19 21.43
N HIS A 218 10.24 -13.29 21.05
CA HIS A 218 9.28 -13.35 19.95
C HIS A 218 8.10 -12.37 20.13
N LYS A 219 7.67 -12.10 21.37
CA LYS A 219 6.59 -11.15 21.66
C LYS A 219 6.98 -9.73 21.26
N TYR A 220 8.20 -9.32 21.57
CA TYR A 220 8.72 -7.99 21.23
C TYR A 220 9.02 -7.88 19.73
N GLU A 221 9.59 -8.91 19.12
CA GLU A 221 9.79 -8.97 17.67
C GLU A 221 8.46 -8.88 16.90
N ASN A 222 7.43 -9.60 17.35
CA ASN A 222 6.09 -9.52 16.78
C ASN A 222 5.45 -8.13 16.94
N ALA A 223 5.70 -7.44 18.06
CA ALA A 223 5.22 -6.07 18.26
C ALA A 223 5.84 -5.09 17.26
N VAL A 224 7.16 -5.17 17.05
CA VAL A 224 7.88 -4.38 16.03
C VAL A 224 7.36 -4.70 14.63
N SER A 225 7.25 -5.99 14.29
CA SER A 225 6.72 -6.43 12.99
C SER A 225 5.29 -5.94 12.75
N THR A 226 4.45 -5.95 13.78
CA THR A 226 3.06 -5.46 13.68
C THR A 226 3.02 -3.96 13.46
N ALA A 227 3.81 -3.19 14.22
CA ALA A 227 3.87 -1.73 14.07
C ALA A 227 4.38 -1.32 12.68
N LYS A 228 5.38 -2.01 12.14
CA LYS A 228 5.85 -1.80 10.75
C LYS A 228 4.81 -2.21 9.71
N SER A 229 4.06 -3.28 9.97
CA SER A 229 2.98 -3.73 9.08
C SER A 229 1.86 -2.70 8.98
N ASP A 230 1.51 -1.99 10.07
CA ASP A 230 0.48 -0.96 10.06
C ASP A 230 0.76 0.15 9.00
N ILE A 231 2.03 0.55 8.83
CA ILE A 231 2.43 1.51 7.78
C ILE A 231 2.24 0.90 6.39
N SER A 232 2.62 -0.37 6.22
CA SER A 232 2.48 -1.07 4.93
C SER A 232 1.02 -1.25 4.52
N ILE A 233 0.15 -1.54 5.50
CA ILE A 233 -1.30 -1.63 5.32
C ILE A 233 -1.86 -0.28 4.85
N ARG A 234 -1.40 0.85 5.40
CA ARG A 234 -1.88 2.19 5.00
C ARG A 234 -1.53 2.54 3.56
N VAL A 235 -0.29 2.27 3.15
CA VAL A 235 0.15 2.43 1.76
C VAL A 235 -0.67 1.53 0.83
N GLY A 236 -0.78 0.24 1.16
CA GLY A 236 -1.55 -0.72 0.37
C GLY A 236 -3.03 -0.34 0.26
N ALA A 237 -3.65 0.13 1.35
CA ALA A 237 -5.04 0.56 1.36
C ALA A 237 -5.28 1.76 0.44
N LYS A 238 -4.40 2.77 0.42
CA LYS A 238 -4.53 3.88 -0.53
C LYS A 238 -4.40 3.44 -1.98
N LEU A 239 -3.50 2.49 -2.29
CA LEU A 239 -3.44 1.89 -3.64
C LEU A 239 -4.76 1.20 -4.00
N LEU A 240 -5.34 0.41 -3.10
CA LEU A 240 -6.64 -0.25 -3.31
C LEU A 240 -7.78 0.77 -3.49
N ILE A 241 -7.79 1.86 -2.72
CA ILE A 241 -8.77 2.95 -2.87
C ILE A 241 -8.67 3.57 -4.27
N TRP A 242 -7.46 3.89 -4.74
CA TRP A 242 -7.29 4.45 -6.09
C TRP A 242 -7.64 3.46 -7.20
N MET A 243 -7.55 2.16 -6.95
CA MET A 243 -8.05 1.12 -7.87
C MET A 243 -9.55 0.84 -7.74
N ASN A 244 -10.27 1.59 -6.88
CA ASN A 244 -11.67 1.35 -6.53
C ASN A 244 -11.94 -0.08 -6.02
N GLN A 245 -10.97 -0.66 -5.31
CA GLN A 245 -11.05 -1.99 -4.68
C GLN A 245 -11.31 -1.93 -3.17
N LEU A 246 -11.26 -0.72 -2.59
CA LEU A 246 -11.57 -0.45 -1.19
C LEU A 246 -12.34 0.87 -1.13
N LYS A 247 -13.41 0.92 -0.32
CA LYS A 247 -14.22 2.15 -0.19
C LYS A 247 -13.40 3.24 0.49
N LYS A 248 -13.39 4.44 -0.09
CA LYS A 248 -12.90 5.64 0.62
C LYS A 248 -13.87 5.89 1.77
N GLU A 249 -13.35 6.00 2.99
CA GLU A 249 -14.19 6.39 4.11
C GLU A 249 -14.62 7.84 3.88
N SER A 250 -15.93 8.06 3.78
CA SER A 250 -16.49 9.40 3.88
C SER A 250 -16.20 9.86 5.31
N SER A 251 -15.19 10.74 5.46
CA SER A 251 -15.00 11.54 6.66
C SER A 251 -16.37 12.07 7.06
N LYS A 252 -16.87 11.62 8.22
CA LYS A 252 -18.00 12.29 8.87
C LYS A 252 -17.45 13.65 9.29
N ASN A 253 -17.93 14.70 8.61
CA ASN A 253 -17.77 16.09 9.02
C ASN A 253 -18.28 16.28 10.44
#